data_AF-A0A956N1I1-F1
#
_entry.id   AF-A0A956N1I1-F1
#
_cell.length_a   1.000
_cell.length_b   1.000
_cell.length_c   1.000
_cell.angle_alpha   90.00
_cell.angle_beta   90.00
_cell.angle_gamma   90.00
#
_symmetry.space_group_name_H-M   'P 1'
#
loop_
_entity.id
_entity.type
_entity.pdbx_description
1 polymer ?
#
loop_
_entity_poly.entity_id
_entity_poly.type
_entity_poly.pdbx_seq_one_letter_code
_entity_poly.pdbx_strand_id
1 'polypeptide(L)'
;NFYIKRFLRIIPLYYAYIFGIAFIGLILKFVTHGDPFGIIYELKNFGINLFTFTYNYKDLFAFLKELDHQKCNLFPHLWSISIEEQFYLVIPAVLFFLTKEQVKKMAIAIIIIYPFFRVAGFLYLRDVLHMTSTHGKHEYEIMYNFFYRSSLFQVDAFMYGLLIPLVNYNNRKVLRWIVIGSTALIFVGQIYNMFDYAHEQGVSAWSVVGEHVVVMKNGMYAYVNTLYNILASSLIYYLLKFPDSSLNKILKFPFFMEWGKIVYGIYVYHMIFVTITAIIFYTVLKVYLPLPIAELLYIALCFTSVYYFSKFSFYKFEMYFLNIKNKRD
;
A
#
# COMPACT_ATOMS: atom_id res chain seq x y z
N ASN A 1 2.93 2.64 26.63
CA ASN A 1 3.99 2.87 25.63
C ASN A 1 3.54 2.40 24.24
N PHE A 2 3.02 3.32 23.41
CA PHE A 2 2.47 3.02 22.06
C PHE A 2 3.59 2.69 21.06
N TYR A 3 4.63 3.52 21.00
CA TYR A 3 5.75 3.38 20.06
C TYR A 3 6.52 2.07 20.25
N ILE A 4 6.82 1.67 21.49
CA ILE A 4 7.50 0.38 21.74
C ILE A 4 6.69 -0.80 21.20
N LYS A 5 5.36 -0.81 21.38
CA LYS A 5 4.51 -1.89 20.88
C LYS A 5 4.50 -1.94 19.34
N ARG A 6 4.54 -0.77 18.69
CA ARG A 6 4.63 -0.66 17.22
C ARG A 6 5.98 -1.14 16.71
N PHE A 7 7.07 -0.65 17.32
CA PHE A 7 8.43 -1.04 16.99
C PHE A 7 8.62 -2.56 17.08
N LEU A 8 8.22 -3.19 18.21
CA LEU A 8 8.34 -4.63 18.42
C LEU A 8 7.43 -5.47 17.50
N ARG A 9 6.38 -4.89 16.92
CA ARG A 9 5.52 -5.55 15.94
C ARG A 9 6.08 -5.46 14.53
N ILE A 10 6.53 -4.27 14.14
CA ILE A 10 6.87 -3.94 12.76
C ILE A 10 8.29 -4.41 12.43
N ILE A 11 9.26 -3.96 13.23
CA ILE A 11 10.69 -4.04 12.91
C ILE A 11 11.21 -5.48 12.83
N PRO A 12 10.92 -6.37 13.81
CA PRO A 12 11.43 -7.74 13.73
C PRO A 12 10.92 -8.48 12.49
N LEU A 13 9.63 -8.33 12.17
CA LEU A 13 9.01 -8.99 11.03
C LEU A 13 9.52 -8.43 9.70
N TYR A 14 9.65 -7.10 9.61
CA TYR A 14 10.15 -6.41 8.43
C TYR A 14 11.57 -6.87 8.06
N TYR A 15 12.49 -6.87 9.03
CA TYR A 15 13.85 -7.32 8.77
C TYR A 15 13.94 -8.83 8.58
N ALA A 16 13.18 -9.64 9.32
CA ALA A 16 13.11 -11.08 9.08
C ALA A 16 12.66 -11.40 7.64
N TYR A 17 11.69 -10.64 7.11
CA TYR A 17 11.30 -10.72 5.71
C TYR A 17 12.46 -10.38 4.77
N ILE A 18 13.08 -9.21 4.94
CA ILE A 18 14.19 -8.77 4.05
C ILE A 18 15.33 -9.77 4.05
N PHE A 19 15.78 -10.21 5.23
CA PHE A 19 16.87 -11.17 5.35
C PHE A 19 16.48 -12.55 4.81
N GLY A 20 15.24 -12.99 5.03
CA GLY A 20 14.71 -14.23 4.47
C GLY A 20 14.71 -14.23 2.94
N ILE A 21 14.20 -13.15 2.32
CA ILE A 21 14.22 -13.01 0.86
C ILE A 21 15.64 -12.88 0.33
N ALA A 22 16.52 -12.15 1.02
CA ALA A 22 17.93 -12.04 0.64
C ALA A 22 18.62 -13.42 0.65
N PHE A 23 18.37 -14.23 1.68
CA PHE A 23 18.90 -15.59 1.78
C PHE A 23 18.37 -16.49 0.66
N ILE A 24 17.08 -16.43 0.34
CA ILE A 24 16.48 -17.14 -0.80
C ILE A 24 17.13 -16.67 -2.11
N GLY A 25 17.32 -15.36 -2.30
CA GLY A 25 17.97 -14.80 -3.49
C GLY A 25 19.40 -15.30 -3.66
N LEU A 26 20.16 -15.45 -2.57
CA LEU A 26 21.51 -16.03 -2.60
C LEU A 26 21.47 -17.50 -3.03
N ILE A 27 20.59 -18.31 -2.43
CA ILE A 27 20.43 -19.73 -2.82
C ILE A 27 20.09 -19.84 -4.30
N LEU A 28 19.09 -19.08 -4.77
CA LEU A 28 18.67 -19.10 -6.16
C LEU A 28 19.80 -18.69 -7.10
N LYS A 29 20.60 -17.69 -6.73
CA LYS A 29 21.77 -17.30 -7.51
C LYS A 29 22.80 -18.40 -7.65
N PHE A 30 23.03 -19.18 -6.59
CA PHE A 30 23.92 -20.34 -6.66
C PHE A 30 23.34 -21.49 -7.49
N VAL A 31 22.04 -21.78 -7.36
CA VAL A 31 21.38 -22.91 -8.03
C VAL A 31 21.13 -22.64 -9.52
N THR A 32 20.69 -21.44 -9.89
CA THR A 32 20.30 -21.11 -11.28
C THR A 32 21.39 -20.34 -12.03
N HIS A 33 22.52 -20.04 -11.39
CA HIS A 33 23.58 -19.17 -11.92
C HIS A 33 23.07 -17.80 -12.42
N GLY A 34 21.96 -17.30 -11.86
CA GLY A 34 21.27 -16.09 -12.32
C GLY A 34 20.52 -15.36 -11.21
N ASP A 35 19.67 -14.39 -11.57
CA ASP A 35 18.82 -13.69 -10.60
C ASP A 35 17.36 -13.71 -11.09
N PRO A 36 16.70 -14.88 -11.06
CA PRO A 36 15.43 -15.10 -11.76
C PRO A 36 14.28 -14.21 -11.27
N PHE A 37 14.37 -13.69 -10.04
CA PHE A 37 13.38 -12.78 -9.44
C PHE A 37 13.93 -11.38 -9.17
N GLY A 38 15.11 -11.04 -9.70
CA GLY A 38 15.75 -9.74 -9.50
C GLY A 38 16.09 -9.38 -8.05
N ILE A 39 16.14 -10.35 -7.13
CA ILE A 39 16.33 -10.13 -5.70
C ILE A 39 17.71 -9.51 -5.44
N ILE A 40 18.75 -10.06 -6.06
CA ILE A 40 20.13 -9.61 -5.84
C ILE A 40 20.33 -8.24 -6.49
N TYR A 41 19.76 -8.02 -7.67
CA TYR A 41 19.72 -6.72 -8.31
C TYR A 41 19.04 -5.67 -7.41
N GLU A 42 17.88 -6.00 -6.85
CA GLU A 42 17.10 -5.09 -6.01
C GLU A 42 17.88 -4.71 -4.74
N LEU A 43 18.44 -5.69 -4.04
CA LEU A 43 19.25 -5.47 -2.83
C LEU A 43 20.51 -4.66 -3.13
N LYS A 44 21.17 -4.89 -4.27
CA LYS A 44 22.38 -4.16 -4.67
C LYS A 44 22.10 -2.67 -4.91
N ASN A 45 20.97 -2.34 -5.53
CA ASN A 45 20.67 -0.98 -5.94
C ASN A 45 19.84 -0.18 -4.91
N PHE A 46 18.95 -0.86 -4.18
CA PHE A 46 17.95 -0.25 -3.29
C PHE A 46 17.94 -0.85 -1.88
N GLY A 47 18.90 -1.74 -1.55
CA GLY A 47 18.99 -2.35 -0.22
C GLY A 47 19.14 -1.31 0.90
N ILE A 48 19.92 -0.25 0.69
CA ILE A 48 20.05 0.85 1.66
C ILE A 48 18.69 1.50 1.94
N ASN A 49 17.87 1.68 0.90
CA ASN A 49 16.54 2.27 1.05
C ASN A 49 15.60 1.36 1.86
N LEU A 50 15.69 0.04 1.68
CA LEU A 50 14.97 -0.93 2.52
C LEU A 50 15.44 -0.83 3.98
N PHE A 51 16.75 -0.81 4.21
CA PHE A 51 17.30 -0.75 5.57
C PHE A 51 16.96 0.54 6.32
N THR A 52 16.87 1.66 5.61
CA THR A 52 16.66 2.99 6.20
C THR A 52 15.22 3.47 6.16
N PHE A 53 14.25 2.61 5.77
CA PHE A 53 12.85 3.00 5.60
C PHE A 53 12.67 4.19 4.66
N THR A 54 13.44 4.22 3.56
CA THR A 54 13.32 5.23 2.49
C THR A 54 12.95 4.60 1.14
N TYR A 55 12.47 3.35 1.16
CA TYR A 55 12.15 2.57 -0.03
C TYR A 55 10.94 3.11 -0.82
N ASN A 56 10.12 3.95 -0.19
CA ASN A 56 9.06 4.71 -0.86
C ASN A 56 9.58 5.74 -1.90
N TYR A 57 10.89 6.01 -1.92
CA TYR A 57 11.57 6.84 -2.93
C TYR A 57 12.30 6.03 -4.00
N LYS A 58 12.21 4.68 -3.98
CA LYS A 58 12.89 3.80 -4.93
C LYS A 58 12.65 4.23 -6.38
N ASP A 59 11.40 4.46 -6.76
CA ASP A 59 11.03 4.71 -8.16
C ASP A 59 11.68 6.02 -8.68
N LEU A 60 11.86 7.02 -7.82
CA LEU A 60 12.64 8.22 -8.16
C LEU A 60 14.13 7.91 -8.33
N PHE A 61 14.73 7.14 -7.41
CA PHE A 61 16.13 6.76 -7.54
C PHE A 61 16.39 5.87 -8.75
N ALA A 62 15.44 5.00 -9.09
CA ALA A 62 15.50 4.16 -10.26
C ALA A 62 15.48 5.01 -11.54
N PHE A 63 14.56 5.98 -11.61
CA PHE A 63 14.51 6.94 -12.71
C PHE A 63 15.81 7.75 -12.86
N LEU A 64 16.29 8.37 -11.78
CA LEU A 64 17.50 9.21 -11.80
C LEU A 64 18.78 8.46 -12.16
N LYS A 65 18.81 7.14 -11.96
CA LYS A 65 19.96 6.27 -12.25
C LYS A 65 19.75 5.41 -13.50
N GLU A 66 18.66 5.62 -14.23
CA GLU A 66 18.27 4.81 -15.40
C GLU A 66 18.23 3.30 -15.10
N LEU A 67 17.81 2.94 -13.89
CA LEU A 67 17.70 1.58 -13.42
C LEU A 67 16.29 1.04 -13.69
N ASP A 68 16.22 -0.26 -13.97
CA ASP A 68 14.95 -0.98 -14.04
C ASP A 68 14.35 -1.10 -12.63
N HIS A 69 13.15 -0.55 -12.46
CA HIS A 69 12.41 -0.49 -11.20
C HIS A 69 11.49 -1.70 -10.96
N GLN A 70 11.30 -2.56 -11.97
CA GLN A 70 10.37 -3.69 -11.98
C GLN A 70 11.05 -5.05 -11.90
N LYS A 71 12.39 -5.11 -11.87
CA LYS A 71 13.12 -6.38 -11.81
C LYS A 71 12.70 -7.29 -10.66
N CYS A 72 12.24 -6.72 -9.55
CA CYS A 72 11.83 -7.50 -8.39
C CYS A 72 10.44 -7.09 -7.89
N ASN A 73 9.54 -8.07 -7.82
CA ASN A 73 8.18 -7.92 -7.30
C ASN A 73 8.03 -8.32 -5.82
N LEU A 74 9.11 -8.75 -5.16
CA LEU A 74 9.06 -9.22 -3.77
C LEU A 74 9.23 -8.09 -2.74
N PHE A 75 9.81 -6.96 -3.10
CA PHE A 75 10.01 -5.82 -2.20
C PHE A 75 9.12 -4.60 -2.42
N PRO A 76 8.58 -4.31 -3.63
CA PRO A 76 7.84 -3.08 -3.92
C PRO A 76 6.82 -2.68 -2.85
N HIS A 77 5.99 -3.61 -2.34
CA HIS A 77 4.97 -3.31 -1.34
C HIS A 77 5.53 -2.77 -0.01
N LEU A 78 6.82 -2.96 0.31
CA LEU A 78 7.41 -2.44 1.54
C LEU A 78 7.51 -0.90 1.59
N TRP A 79 7.15 -0.20 0.50
CA TRP A 79 7.07 1.26 0.45
C TRP A 79 6.17 1.83 1.57
N SER A 80 5.00 1.24 1.84
CA SER A 80 4.05 1.83 2.80
C SER A 80 4.55 1.74 4.23
N ILE A 81 5.29 0.66 4.58
CA ILE A 81 5.94 0.52 5.90
C ILE A 81 7.03 1.58 6.05
N SER A 82 7.75 1.90 4.97
CA SER A 82 8.73 3.00 4.98
C SER A 82 8.06 4.33 5.35
N ILE A 83 6.89 4.62 4.77
CA ILE A 83 6.14 5.83 5.13
C ILE A 83 5.60 5.75 6.57
N GLU A 84 5.09 4.60 7.01
CA GLU A 84 4.60 4.41 8.38
C GLU A 84 5.70 4.71 9.42
N GLU A 85 6.92 4.23 9.21
CA GLU A 85 8.06 4.52 10.10
C GLU A 85 8.51 5.98 10.02
N GLN A 86 8.54 6.60 8.83
CA GLN A 86 8.79 8.04 8.69
C GLN A 86 7.75 8.86 9.46
N PHE A 87 6.47 8.48 9.41
CA PHE A 87 5.40 9.14 10.16
C PHE A 87 5.62 9.02 11.68
N TYR A 88 6.00 7.84 12.17
CA TYR A 88 6.30 7.64 13.60
C TYR A 88 7.50 8.43 14.10
N LEU A 89 8.44 8.81 13.22
CA LEU A 89 9.55 9.70 13.56
C LEU A 89 9.13 11.18 13.56
N VAL A 90 8.33 11.61 12.57
CA VAL A 90 8.00 13.02 12.37
C VAL A 90 6.90 13.52 13.32
N ILE A 91 5.82 12.76 13.50
CA ILE A 91 4.66 13.23 14.27
C ILE A 91 4.94 13.49 15.76
N PRO A 92 5.74 12.71 16.49
CA PRO A 92 6.10 13.06 17.86
C PRO A 92 6.71 14.46 17.96
N ALA A 93 7.60 14.83 17.03
CA ALA A 93 8.20 16.16 16.99
C ALA A 93 7.13 17.24 16.73
N VAL A 94 6.25 17.02 15.76
CA VAL A 94 5.12 17.92 15.49
C VAL A 94 4.26 18.13 16.74
N LEU A 95 3.88 17.05 17.43
CA LEU A 95 3.04 17.12 18.63
C LEU A 95 3.78 17.69 19.86
N PHE A 96 5.11 17.63 19.87
CA PHE A 96 5.93 18.21 20.93
C PHE A 96 6.04 19.74 20.79
N PHE A 97 6.25 20.24 19.56
CA PHE A 97 6.45 21.67 19.31
C PHE A 97 5.17 22.46 19.06
N LEU A 98 4.08 21.82 18.64
CA LEU A 98 2.83 22.49 18.29
C LEU A 98 1.72 22.22 19.30
N THR A 99 0.95 23.27 19.59
CA THR A 99 -0.31 23.15 20.35
C THR A 99 -1.38 22.42 19.53
N LYS A 100 -2.39 21.88 20.21
CA LYS A 100 -3.54 21.22 19.59
C LYS A 100 -4.19 22.04 18.46
N GLU A 101 -4.34 23.35 18.66
CA GLU A 101 -4.94 24.24 17.68
C GLU A 101 -4.01 24.50 16.48
N GLN A 102 -2.70 24.61 16.70
CA GLN A 102 -1.71 24.69 15.63
C GLN A 102 -1.69 23.41 14.79
N VAL A 103 -1.71 22.23 15.42
CA VAL A 103 -1.79 20.93 14.71
C VAL A 103 -3.05 20.85 13.86
N LYS A 104 -4.19 21.28 14.40
CA LYS A 104 -5.46 21.32 13.66
C LYS A 104 -5.39 22.24 12.44
N LYS A 105 -4.89 23.47 12.61
CA LYS A 105 -4.73 24.44 11.52
C LYS A 105 -3.75 23.93 10.46
N MET A 106 -2.62 23.37 10.88
CA MET A 106 -1.63 22.76 10.00
C MET A 106 -2.25 21.62 9.18
N ALA A 107 -2.96 20.69 9.84
CA ALA A 107 -3.58 19.56 9.16
C ALA A 107 -4.63 20.02 8.13
N ILE A 108 -5.48 21.00 8.47
CA ILE A 108 -6.45 21.58 7.53
C ILE A 108 -5.72 22.25 6.35
N ALA A 109 -4.68 23.06 6.62
CA ALA A 109 -3.93 23.74 5.58
C ALA A 109 -3.27 22.74 4.61
N ILE A 110 -2.62 21.70 5.14
CA ILE A 110 -1.98 20.66 4.32
C ILE A 110 -3.03 19.95 3.46
N ILE A 111 -4.18 19.55 4.02
CA ILE A 111 -5.27 18.90 3.27
C ILE A 111 -5.77 19.76 2.12
N ILE A 112 -5.87 21.08 2.31
CA ILE A 112 -6.34 22.00 1.25
C ILE A 112 -5.26 22.21 0.18
N ILE A 113 -3.99 22.33 0.57
CA ILE A 113 -2.88 22.63 -0.35
C ILE A 113 -2.50 21.39 -1.18
N TYR A 114 -2.57 20.20 -0.60
CA TYR A 114 -2.01 18.99 -1.22
C TYR A 114 -2.60 18.59 -2.57
N PRO A 115 -3.92 18.71 -2.83
CA PRO A 115 -4.47 18.46 -4.16
C PRO A 115 -3.80 19.31 -5.24
N PHE A 116 -3.52 20.59 -4.94
CA PHE A 116 -2.80 21.48 -5.88
C PHE A 116 -1.34 21.07 -6.03
N PHE A 117 -0.66 20.74 -4.93
CA PHE A 117 0.71 20.23 -4.97
C PHE A 117 0.81 18.93 -5.78
N ARG A 118 -0.18 18.05 -5.65
CA ARG A 118 -0.29 16.78 -6.36
C ARG A 118 -0.49 17.00 -7.87
N VAL A 119 -1.37 17.93 -8.27
CA VAL A 119 -1.53 18.31 -9.68
C VAL A 119 -0.24 18.90 -10.24
N ALA A 120 0.35 19.89 -9.56
CA ALA A 120 1.58 20.53 -9.99
C ALA A 120 2.73 19.53 -10.12
N GLY A 121 2.88 18.63 -9.14
CA GLY A 121 3.88 17.57 -9.14
C GLY A 121 3.69 16.57 -10.27
N PHE A 122 2.44 16.15 -10.55
CA PHE A 122 2.14 15.27 -11.66
C PHE A 122 2.54 15.90 -13.00
N LEU A 123 2.11 17.14 -13.24
CA LEU A 123 2.44 17.89 -14.47
C LEU A 123 3.94 18.11 -14.59
N TYR A 124 4.64 18.42 -13.50
CA TYR A 124 6.09 18.57 -13.51
C TYR A 124 6.81 17.27 -13.86
N LEU A 125 6.41 16.14 -13.28
CA LEU A 125 6.99 14.83 -13.58
C LEU A 125 6.76 14.42 -15.04
N ARG A 126 5.56 14.69 -15.58
CA ARG A 126 5.18 14.35 -16.96
C ARG A 126 5.79 15.28 -18.00
N ASP A 127 5.64 16.59 -17.82
CA ASP A 127 5.89 17.60 -18.87
C ASP A 127 7.29 18.21 -18.80
N VAL A 128 7.94 18.19 -17.64
CA VAL A 128 9.27 18.79 -17.45
C VAL A 128 10.34 17.72 -17.32
N LEU A 129 10.14 16.75 -16.43
CA LEU A 129 11.09 15.66 -16.23
C LEU A 129 10.93 14.52 -17.24
N HIS A 130 9.81 14.48 -17.97
CA HIS A 130 9.47 13.40 -18.90
C HIS A 130 9.69 12.02 -18.28
N MET A 131 9.24 11.87 -17.03
CA MET A 131 9.46 10.68 -16.22
C MET A 131 8.75 9.49 -16.86
N THR A 132 9.47 8.76 -17.72
CA THR A 132 8.95 7.69 -18.54
C THR A 132 9.66 6.36 -18.28
N SER A 133 8.97 5.25 -18.50
CA SER A 133 9.53 3.91 -18.28
C SER A 133 10.65 3.62 -19.27
N THR A 134 11.73 3.00 -18.80
CA THR A 134 12.88 2.63 -19.63
C THR A 134 12.63 1.39 -20.50
N HIS A 135 11.56 0.61 -20.25
CA HIS A 135 11.30 -0.64 -20.97
C HIS A 135 9.79 -0.89 -21.22
N GLY A 136 9.30 -0.53 -22.41
CA GLY A 136 8.17 -1.21 -23.06
C GLY A 136 6.74 -0.95 -22.54
N LYS A 137 5.86 -0.66 -23.51
CA LYS A 137 4.38 -0.63 -23.51
C LYS A 137 3.63 0.39 -22.63
N HIS A 138 4.17 0.86 -21.51
CA HIS A 138 3.50 1.90 -20.71
C HIS A 138 4.46 3.02 -20.35
N GLU A 139 4.43 4.09 -21.16
CA GLU A 139 5.34 5.23 -21.05
C GLU A 139 5.41 5.80 -19.63
N TYR A 140 4.38 5.69 -18.80
CA TYR A 140 4.28 6.40 -17.52
C TYR A 140 4.30 5.52 -16.25
N GLU A 141 4.61 4.24 -16.35
CA GLU A 141 4.43 3.33 -15.20
C GLU A 141 5.30 3.70 -13.98
N ILE A 142 6.56 4.06 -14.21
CA ILE A 142 7.47 4.51 -13.13
C ILE A 142 6.98 5.81 -12.49
N MET A 143 6.41 6.73 -13.29
CA MET A 143 5.83 7.97 -12.79
C MET A 143 4.61 7.69 -11.91
N TYR A 144 3.69 6.82 -12.36
CA TYR A 144 2.51 6.47 -11.57
C TYR A 144 2.88 5.77 -10.25
N ASN A 145 3.84 4.85 -10.29
CA ASN A 145 4.36 4.17 -9.11
C ASN A 145 5.00 5.17 -8.13
N PHE A 146 5.88 6.04 -8.62
CA PHE A 146 6.50 7.08 -7.80
C PHE A 146 5.45 8.02 -7.22
N PHE A 147 4.52 8.50 -8.04
CA PHE A 147 3.47 9.42 -7.63
C PHE A 147 2.56 8.82 -6.56
N TYR A 148 2.23 7.54 -6.68
CA TYR A 148 1.38 6.85 -5.71
C TYR A 148 2.12 6.52 -4.41
N ARG A 149 3.38 6.06 -4.51
CA ARG A 149 4.15 5.54 -3.38
C ARG A 149 4.99 6.58 -2.65
N SER A 150 5.26 7.73 -3.26
CA SER A 150 6.09 8.76 -2.64
C SER A 150 5.35 9.48 -1.52
N SER A 151 6.00 9.64 -0.37
CA SER A 151 5.44 10.44 0.72
C SER A 151 5.28 11.90 0.29
N LEU A 152 6.07 12.40 -0.66
CA LEU A 152 5.93 13.75 -1.22
C LEU A 152 4.54 14.01 -1.81
N PHE A 153 3.81 13.01 -2.30
CA PHE A 153 2.48 13.18 -2.89
C PHE A 153 1.34 12.61 -2.03
N GLN A 154 1.67 12.15 -0.82
CA GLN A 154 0.72 11.48 0.10
C GLN A 154 0.77 11.97 1.56
N VAL A 155 1.51 13.02 1.92
CA VAL A 155 1.55 13.50 3.33
C VAL A 155 0.17 13.91 3.86
N ASP A 156 -0.71 14.42 3.00
CA ASP A 156 -2.09 14.80 3.36
C ASP A 156 -2.88 13.64 3.98
N ALA A 157 -2.67 12.40 3.52
CA ALA A 157 -3.36 11.22 4.06
C ALA A 157 -3.24 11.12 5.58
N PHE A 158 -2.08 11.44 6.14
CA PHE A 158 -1.83 11.45 7.58
C PHE A 158 -2.59 12.57 8.30
N MET A 159 -2.74 13.72 7.66
CA MET A 159 -3.43 14.87 8.22
C MET A 159 -4.92 14.59 8.41
N TYR A 160 -5.55 13.84 7.50
CA TYR A 160 -6.92 13.37 7.68
C TYR A 160 -7.07 12.54 8.96
N GLY A 161 -6.12 11.65 9.23
CA GLY A 161 -6.07 10.85 10.47
C GLY A 161 -5.86 11.70 11.72
N LEU A 162 -4.93 12.67 11.66
CA LEU A 162 -4.66 13.61 12.77
C LEU A 162 -5.87 14.48 13.10
N LEU A 163 -6.72 14.81 12.12
CA LEU A 163 -7.91 15.62 12.35
C LEU A 163 -9.02 14.89 13.12
N ILE A 164 -9.12 13.56 13.01
CA ILE A 164 -10.20 12.78 13.64
C ILE A 164 -10.41 13.14 15.13
N PRO A 165 -9.38 13.11 16.01
CA PRO A 165 -9.56 13.49 17.42
C PRO A 165 -9.68 15.01 17.67
N LEU A 166 -9.44 15.85 16.66
CA LEU A 166 -9.42 17.31 16.76
C LEU A 166 -10.75 17.95 16.31
N VAL A 167 -11.63 17.18 15.68
CA VAL A 167 -12.93 17.64 15.18
C VAL A 167 -14.08 16.93 15.88
N ASN A 168 -15.12 17.69 16.21
CA ASN A 168 -16.34 17.15 16.80
C ASN A 168 -17.53 17.44 15.87
N TYR A 169 -18.01 16.40 15.21
CA TYR A 169 -19.11 16.45 14.26
C TYR A 169 -20.09 15.31 14.55
N ASN A 170 -21.36 15.67 14.75
CA ASN A 170 -22.36 14.73 15.28
C ASN A 170 -23.41 14.30 14.25
N ASN A 171 -23.42 14.88 13.05
CA ASN A 171 -24.47 14.60 12.08
C ASN A 171 -24.23 13.27 11.34
N ARG A 172 -24.85 12.21 11.86
CA ARG A 172 -24.76 10.85 11.34
C ARG A 172 -25.20 10.72 9.87
N LYS A 173 -26.26 11.44 9.47
CA LYS A 173 -26.79 11.37 8.10
C LYS A 173 -25.76 11.93 7.11
N VAL A 174 -25.17 13.07 7.43
CA VAL A 174 -24.16 13.70 6.57
C VAL A 174 -22.91 12.82 6.46
N LEU A 175 -22.39 12.28 7.57
CA LEU A 175 -21.23 11.37 7.52
C LEU A 175 -21.50 10.13 6.66
N ARG A 176 -22.69 9.54 6.77
CA ARG A 176 -23.10 8.42 5.92
C ARG A 176 -23.13 8.81 4.45
N TRP A 177 -23.66 9.98 4.10
CA TRP A 177 -23.69 10.46 2.73
C TRP A 177 -22.31 10.82 2.18
N ILE A 178 -21.38 11.30 3.02
CA ILE A 178 -19.98 11.50 2.62
C ILE A 178 -19.34 10.16 2.24
N VAL A 179 -19.52 9.12 3.07
CA VAL A 179 -19.00 7.78 2.78
C VAL A 179 -19.62 7.22 1.49
N ILE A 180 -20.94 7.27 1.34
CA ILE A 180 -21.62 6.76 0.15
C ILE A 180 -21.23 7.55 -1.09
N GLY A 181 -21.22 8.88 -1.02
CA GLY A 181 -20.90 9.76 -2.15
C GLY A 181 -19.45 9.61 -2.60
N SER A 182 -18.49 9.60 -1.68
CA SER A 182 -17.08 9.36 -2.01
C SER A 182 -16.86 7.98 -2.62
N THR A 183 -17.50 6.94 -2.07
CA THR A 183 -17.49 5.58 -2.64
C THR A 183 -18.04 5.59 -4.07
N ALA A 184 -19.22 6.15 -4.28
CA ALA A 184 -19.86 6.19 -5.60
C ALA A 184 -19.02 6.94 -6.63
N LEU A 185 -18.45 8.09 -6.28
CA LEU A 185 -17.59 8.88 -7.17
C LEU A 185 -16.34 8.12 -7.58
N ILE A 186 -15.69 7.41 -6.63
CA ILE A 186 -14.54 6.56 -6.94
C ILE A 186 -14.97 5.46 -7.92
N PHE A 187 -16.01 4.69 -7.59
CA PHE A 187 -16.42 3.56 -8.42
C PHE A 187 -16.87 3.99 -9.82
N VAL A 188 -17.69 5.03 -9.94
CA VAL A 188 -18.17 5.54 -11.24
C VAL A 188 -16.99 6.04 -12.07
N GLY A 189 -16.07 6.80 -11.47
CA GLY A 189 -14.88 7.30 -12.17
C GLY A 189 -13.97 6.16 -12.65
N GLN A 190 -13.72 5.16 -11.81
CA GLN A 190 -12.88 4.01 -12.17
C GLN A 190 -13.53 3.13 -13.25
N ILE A 191 -14.84 2.90 -13.18
CA ILE A 191 -15.57 2.15 -14.21
C ILE A 191 -15.53 2.91 -15.54
N TYR A 192 -15.76 4.23 -15.52
CA TYR A 192 -15.68 5.06 -16.72
C TYR A 192 -14.28 5.00 -17.35
N ASN A 193 -13.24 5.22 -16.54
CA ASN A 193 -11.85 5.16 -17.00
C ASN A 193 -11.47 3.79 -17.57
N MET A 194 -11.99 2.70 -16.98
CA MET A 194 -11.76 1.34 -17.44
C MET A 194 -12.36 1.14 -18.84
N PHE A 195 -13.62 1.53 -19.06
CA PHE A 195 -14.26 1.40 -20.38
C PHE A 195 -13.62 2.31 -21.43
N ASP A 196 -13.29 3.54 -21.05
CA ASP A 196 -12.66 4.53 -21.91
C ASP A 196 -11.27 4.06 -22.36
N TYR A 197 -10.43 3.62 -21.43
CA TYR A 197 -9.11 3.06 -21.75
C TYR A 197 -9.20 1.76 -22.56
N ALA A 198 -10.15 0.87 -22.23
CA ALA A 198 -10.36 -0.35 -22.99
C ALA A 198 -10.79 -0.06 -24.44
N HIS A 199 -11.62 0.96 -24.65
CA HIS A 199 -12.05 1.41 -25.97
C HIS A 199 -10.87 1.95 -26.78
N GLU A 200 -10.02 2.80 -26.18
CA GLU A 200 -8.80 3.32 -26.83
C GLU A 200 -7.82 2.21 -27.24
N GLN A 201 -7.68 1.18 -26.41
CA GLN A 201 -6.79 0.05 -26.68
C GLN A 201 -7.41 -1.03 -27.58
N GLY A 202 -8.71 -0.93 -27.90
CA GLY A 202 -9.43 -1.94 -28.69
C GLY A 202 -9.53 -3.30 -27.99
N VAL A 203 -9.52 -3.33 -26.65
CA VAL A 203 -9.55 -4.56 -25.83
C VAL A 203 -10.81 -4.61 -24.95
N SER A 204 -11.05 -5.76 -24.32
CA SER A 204 -12.14 -5.91 -23.35
C SER A 204 -11.84 -5.13 -22.07
N ALA A 205 -12.86 -4.49 -21.49
CA ALA A 205 -12.76 -3.77 -20.22
C ALA A 205 -12.15 -4.62 -19.09
N TRP A 206 -12.45 -5.93 -19.07
CA TRP A 206 -11.91 -6.86 -18.08
C TRP A 206 -10.39 -7.01 -18.14
N SER A 207 -9.78 -6.82 -19.32
CA SER A 207 -8.34 -6.99 -19.50
C SER A 207 -7.51 -5.82 -18.94
N VAL A 208 -8.14 -4.68 -18.64
CA VAL A 208 -7.45 -3.47 -18.19
C VAL A 208 -7.77 -3.08 -16.74
N VAL A 209 -8.59 -3.85 -16.03
CA VAL A 209 -9.02 -3.56 -14.64
C VAL A 209 -7.84 -3.32 -13.69
N GLY A 210 -6.70 -3.97 -13.94
CA GLY A 210 -5.50 -3.88 -13.11
C GLY A 210 -4.48 -2.82 -13.54
N GLU A 211 -4.71 -2.11 -14.65
CA GLU A 211 -3.72 -1.19 -15.21
C GLU A 211 -3.66 0.13 -14.42
N HIS A 212 -2.45 0.54 -14.04
CA HIS A 212 -2.24 1.77 -13.24
C HIS A 212 -2.77 3.03 -13.94
N VAL A 213 -2.76 3.04 -15.27
CA VAL A 213 -3.28 4.14 -16.10
C VAL A 213 -4.77 4.38 -15.81
N VAL A 214 -5.57 3.32 -15.63
CA VAL A 214 -7.02 3.41 -15.39
C VAL A 214 -7.32 4.23 -14.14
N VAL A 215 -6.51 4.08 -13.09
CA VAL A 215 -6.71 4.80 -11.83
C VAL A 215 -6.54 6.31 -11.99
N MET A 216 -5.66 6.74 -12.89
CA MET A 216 -5.21 8.13 -13.01
C MET A 216 -5.76 8.86 -14.24
N LYS A 217 -6.39 8.14 -15.18
CA LYS A 217 -6.97 8.68 -16.42
C LYS A 217 -8.06 9.72 -16.15
N ASN A 218 -8.38 10.54 -17.15
CA ASN A 218 -9.45 11.54 -17.13
C ASN A 218 -9.37 12.52 -15.94
N GLY A 219 -8.14 12.92 -15.61
CA GLY A 219 -7.88 13.87 -14.52
C GLY A 219 -7.99 13.27 -13.12
N MET A 220 -8.26 11.97 -12.97
CA MET A 220 -8.39 11.33 -11.65
C MET A 220 -7.11 11.41 -10.81
N TYR A 221 -5.93 11.50 -11.44
CA TYR A 221 -4.66 11.76 -10.72
C TYR A 221 -4.72 12.98 -9.78
N ALA A 222 -5.56 13.97 -10.08
CA ALA A 222 -5.71 15.20 -9.29
C ALA A 222 -6.45 14.98 -7.97
N TYR A 223 -7.47 14.11 -7.97
CA TYR A 223 -8.47 14.07 -6.90
C TYR A 223 -8.75 12.67 -6.32
N VAL A 224 -8.35 11.58 -6.98
CA VAL A 224 -8.69 10.22 -6.53
C VAL A 224 -8.13 9.90 -5.14
N ASN A 225 -6.90 10.31 -4.86
CA ASN A 225 -6.29 10.15 -3.53
C ASN A 225 -7.02 10.97 -2.46
N THR A 226 -7.47 12.18 -2.80
CA THR A 226 -8.30 13.01 -1.91
C THR A 226 -9.61 12.31 -1.59
N LEU A 227 -10.26 11.67 -2.59
CA LEU A 227 -11.47 10.87 -2.37
C LEU A 227 -11.20 9.65 -1.49
N TYR A 228 -10.10 8.92 -1.72
CA TYR A 228 -9.70 7.80 -0.85
C TYR A 228 -9.48 8.26 0.59
N ASN A 229 -8.80 9.39 0.79
CA ASN A 229 -8.54 9.95 2.12
C ASN A 229 -9.82 10.42 2.81
N ILE A 230 -10.74 11.07 2.09
CA ILE A 230 -12.07 11.44 2.61
C ILE A 230 -12.87 10.20 2.98
N LEU A 231 -12.89 9.18 2.11
CA LEU A 231 -13.61 7.93 2.37
C LEU A 231 -13.05 7.24 3.62
N ALA A 232 -11.74 7.01 3.68
CA ALA A 232 -11.09 6.33 4.80
C ALA A 232 -11.30 7.09 6.12
N SER A 233 -11.05 8.40 6.13
CA SER A 233 -11.18 9.20 7.35
C SER A 233 -12.62 9.35 7.83
N SER A 234 -13.58 9.57 6.92
CA SER A 234 -15.00 9.65 7.27
C SER A 234 -15.54 8.31 7.76
N LEU A 235 -15.10 7.20 7.17
CA LEU A 235 -15.44 5.85 7.62
C LEU A 235 -14.90 5.57 9.02
N ILE A 236 -13.61 5.83 9.27
CA ILE A 236 -13.01 5.66 10.60
C ILE A 236 -13.70 6.57 11.62
N TYR A 237 -13.92 7.85 11.27
CA TYR A 237 -14.62 8.80 12.12
C TYR A 237 -16.03 8.31 12.47
N TYR A 238 -16.79 7.84 11.49
CA TYR A 238 -18.12 7.29 11.66
C TYR A 238 -18.12 6.06 12.58
N LEU A 239 -17.17 5.13 12.39
CA LEU A 239 -17.06 3.92 13.20
C LEU A 239 -16.71 4.21 14.67
N LEU A 240 -15.85 5.20 14.92
CA LEU A 240 -15.48 5.64 16.26
C LEU A 240 -16.63 6.36 16.96
N LYS A 241 -17.36 7.23 16.24
CA LYS A 241 -18.43 8.04 16.80
C LYS A 241 -19.73 7.25 17.03
N PHE A 242 -20.01 6.25 16.19
CA PHE A 242 -21.23 5.44 16.24
C PHE A 242 -20.91 3.95 16.44
N PRO A 243 -20.51 3.56 17.67
CA PRO A 243 -20.11 2.19 17.97
C PRO A 243 -21.22 1.15 17.81
N ASP A 244 -22.48 1.58 17.85
CA ASP A 244 -23.67 0.72 17.69
C ASP A 244 -24.14 0.58 16.23
N SER A 245 -23.43 1.20 15.29
CA SER A 245 -23.76 1.10 13.87
C SER A 245 -23.67 -0.35 13.36
N SER A 246 -24.51 -0.70 12.38
CA SER A 246 -24.52 -2.04 11.76
C SER A 246 -23.15 -2.44 11.22
N LEU A 247 -22.40 -1.48 10.67
CA LEU A 247 -21.05 -1.72 10.18
C LEU A 247 -20.08 -2.11 11.29
N ASN A 248 -20.16 -1.46 12.46
CA ASN A 248 -19.34 -1.81 13.60
C ASN A 248 -19.68 -3.21 14.15
N LYS A 249 -20.96 -3.61 14.09
CA LYS A 249 -21.38 -4.99 14.44
C LYS A 249 -20.71 -6.04 13.54
N ILE A 250 -20.60 -5.77 12.24
CA ILE A 250 -19.89 -6.66 11.30
C ILE A 250 -18.40 -6.73 11.65
N LEU A 251 -17.74 -5.59 11.85
CA LEU A 251 -16.30 -5.54 12.15
C LEU A 251 -15.90 -6.17 13.50
N LYS A 252 -16.84 -6.22 14.46
CA LYS A 252 -16.66 -6.90 15.76
C LYS A 252 -16.93 -8.40 15.71
N PHE A 253 -17.35 -8.95 14.57
CA PHE A 253 -17.53 -10.39 14.44
C PHE A 253 -16.17 -11.11 14.62
N PRO A 254 -16.08 -12.23 15.37
CA PRO A 254 -14.81 -12.85 15.76
C PRO A 254 -13.87 -13.14 14.59
N PHE A 255 -14.42 -13.52 13.43
CA PHE A 255 -13.65 -13.70 12.21
C PHE A 255 -12.83 -12.46 11.85
N PHE A 256 -13.44 -11.27 11.77
CA PHE A 256 -12.71 -10.03 11.42
C PHE A 256 -11.72 -9.61 12.51
N MET A 257 -12.05 -9.86 13.80
CA MET A 257 -11.13 -9.57 14.89
C MET A 257 -9.86 -10.43 14.86
N GLU A 258 -9.98 -11.72 14.56
CA GLU A 258 -8.83 -12.61 14.38
C GLU A 258 -7.97 -12.18 13.19
N TRP A 259 -8.62 -11.81 12.08
CA TRP A 259 -7.93 -11.26 10.90
C TRP A 259 -7.15 -10.00 11.22
N GLY A 260 -7.72 -9.08 12.02
CA GLY A 260 -7.06 -7.86 12.45
C GLY A 260 -5.76 -8.08 13.24
N LYS A 261 -5.60 -9.25 13.90
CA LYS A 261 -4.36 -9.61 14.62
C LYS A 261 -3.23 -9.91 13.63
N ILE A 262 -3.53 -10.64 12.55
CA ILE A 262 -2.52 -11.16 11.62
C ILE A 262 -2.35 -10.33 10.34
N VAL A 263 -3.17 -9.28 10.14
CA VAL A 263 -3.18 -8.45 8.93
C VAL A 263 -1.81 -7.88 8.55
N TYR A 264 -0.98 -7.60 9.55
CA TYR A 264 0.38 -7.11 9.31
C TYR A 264 1.28 -8.18 8.68
N GLY A 265 1.20 -9.43 9.16
CA GLY A 265 1.88 -10.56 8.52
C GLY A 265 1.37 -10.82 7.10
N ILE A 266 0.05 -10.73 6.89
CA ILE A 266 -0.56 -10.86 5.55
C ILE A 266 0.06 -9.82 4.61
N TYR A 267 0.13 -8.57 5.07
CA TYR A 267 0.75 -7.49 4.32
C TYR A 267 2.22 -7.74 4.01
N VAL A 268 3.03 -8.21 4.95
CA VAL A 268 4.46 -8.44 4.71
C VAL A 268 4.69 -9.63 3.77
N TYR A 269 3.95 -10.73 3.95
CA TYR A 269 4.23 -11.99 3.26
C TYR A 269 3.53 -12.20 1.92
N HIS A 270 2.48 -11.45 1.59
CA HIS A 270 1.64 -11.76 0.43
C HIS A 270 2.41 -11.91 -0.89
N MET A 271 3.41 -11.06 -1.17
CA MET A 271 4.16 -11.13 -2.43
C MET A 271 4.94 -12.44 -2.62
N ILE A 272 5.36 -13.10 -1.52
CA ILE A 272 5.99 -14.44 -1.61
C ILE A 272 4.99 -15.43 -2.19
N PHE A 273 3.80 -15.46 -1.60
CA PHE A 273 2.78 -16.41 -1.97
C PHE A 273 2.17 -16.10 -3.33
N VAL A 274 1.96 -14.82 -3.67
CA VAL A 274 1.58 -14.39 -5.03
C VAL A 274 2.59 -14.92 -6.04
N THR A 275 3.90 -14.78 -5.78
CA THR A 275 4.94 -15.28 -6.68
C THR A 275 4.89 -16.80 -6.81
N ILE A 276 4.84 -17.54 -5.70
CA ILE A 276 4.81 -19.01 -5.71
C ILE A 276 3.56 -19.53 -6.41
N THR A 277 2.38 -18.99 -6.08
CA THR A 277 1.14 -19.45 -6.70
C THR A 277 1.02 -19.01 -8.15
N ALA A 278 1.65 -17.90 -8.55
CA ALA A 278 1.71 -17.49 -9.95
C ALA A 278 2.53 -18.49 -10.78
N ILE A 279 3.66 -18.97 -10.25
CA ILE A 279 4.43 -20.05 -10.88
C ILE A 279 3.55 -21.28 -11.07
N ILE A 280 2.89 -21.75 -9.99
CA ILE A 280 1.97 -22.90 -10.05
C ILE A 280 0.84 -22.67 -11.07
N PHE A 281 0.30 -21.46 -11.12
CA PHE A 281 -0.76 -21.11 -12.05
C PHE A 281 -0.31 -21.26 -13.51
N TYR A 282 0.84 -20.67 -13.87
CA TYR A 282 1.34 -20.71 -15.24
C TYR A 282 1.91 -22.07 -15.66
N THR A 283 2.49 -22.84 -14.73
CA THR A 283 3.11 -24.13 -15.06
C THR A 283 2.15 -25.32 -14.95
N VAL A 284 1.11 -25.23 -14.11
CA VAL A 284 0.20 -26.34 -13.83
C VAL A 284 -1.26 -25.95 -14.09
N LEU A 285 -1.82 -24.99 -13.34
CA LEU A 285 -3.27 -24.79 -13.33
C LEU A 285 -3.80 -24.37 -14.70
N LYS A 286 -3.15 -23.40 -15.36
CA LYS A 286 -3.54 -22.90 -16.67
C LYS A 286 -3.35 -23.95 -17.78
N VAL A 287 -2.44 -24.90 -17.59
CA VAL A 287 -2.14 -25.96 -18.58
C VAL A 287 -3.23 -27.04 -18.55
N TYR A 288 -3.68 -27.41 -17.35
CA TYR A 288 -4.56 -28.58 -17.17
C TYR A 288 -6.02 -28.25 -16.87
N LEU A 289 -6.37 -27.00 -16.55
CA LEU A 289 -7.72 -26.60 -16.16
C LEU A 289 -8.27 -25.46 -17.02
N PRO A 290 -9.60 -25.35 -17.18
CA PRO A 290 -10.22 -24.17 -17.77
C PRO A 290 -9.81 -22.90 -17.02
N LEU A 291 -9.57 -21.81 -17.76
CA LEU A 291 -9.05 -20.55 -17.20
C LEU A 291 -9.81 -20.06 -15.95
N PRO A 292 -11.17 -20.03 -15.91
CA PRO A 292 -11.88 -19.56 -14.72
C PRO A 292 -11.64 -20.42 -13.48
N ILE A 293 -11.48 -21.74 -13.66
CA ILE A 293 -11.19 -22.67 -12.57
C ILE A 293 -9.74 -22.50 -12.10
N ALA A 294 -8.81 -22.35 -13.05
CA ALA A 294 -7.40 -22.11 -12.75
C ALA A 294 -7.21 -20.80 -11.95
N GLU A 295 -7.90 -19.72 -12.33
CA GLU A 295 -7.87 -18.42 -11.64
C GLU A 295 -8.47 -18.51 -10.23
N LEU A 296 -9.62 -19.17 -10.09
CA LEU A 296 -10.25 -19.38 -8.79
C LEU A 296 -9.33 -20.18 -7.84
N LEU A 297 -8.68 -21.23 -8.34
CA LEU A 297 -7.72 -22.01 -7.57
C LEU A 297 -6.46 -21.21 -7.24
N TYR A 298 -5.94 -20.41 -8.16
CA TYR A 298 -4.82 -19.51 -7.90
C TYR A 298 -5.11 -18.54 -6.76
N ILE A 299 -6.28 -17.89 -6.79
CA ILE A 299 -6.73 -16.97 -5.73
C ILE A 299 -6.89 -17.71 -4.41
N ALA A 300 -7.55 -18.88 -4.42
CA ALA A 300 -7.78 -19.68 -3.22
C ALA A 300 -6.45 -20.15 -2.59
N LEU A 301 -5.54 -20.70 -3.39
CA LEU A 301 -4.22 -21.15 -2.93
C LEU A 301 -3.42 -19.98 -2.34
N CYS A 302 -3.39 -18.83 -3.02
CA CYS A 302 -2.68 -17.65 -2.54
C CYS A 302 -3.26 -17.18 -1.20
N PHE A 303 -4.57 -16.95 -1.15
CA PHE A 303 -5.26 -16.46 0.04
C PHE A 303 -5.08 -17.40 1.24
N THR A 304 -5.29 -18.69 1.04
CA THR A 304 -5.15 -19.70 2.10
C THR A 304 -3.72 -19.82 2.59
N SER A 305 -2.74 -19.81 1.68
CA SER A 305 -1.32 -19.92 2.06
C SER A 305 -0.84 -18.71 2.85
N VAL A 306 -1.17 -17.49 2.37
CA VAL A 306 -0.84 -16.25 3.08
C VAL A 306 -1.49 -16.21 4.45
N TYR A 307 -2.77 -16.57 4.55
CA TYR A 307 -3.51 -16.56 5.81
C TYR A 307 -2.86 -17.48 6.85
N TYR A 308 -2.64 -18.76 6.52
CA TYR A 308 -2.09 -19.73 7.46
C TYR A 308 -0.63 -19.43 7.81
N PHE A 309 0.18 -18.99 6.84
CA PHE A 309 1.56 -18.60 7.12
C PHE A 309 1.63 -17.36 8.01
N SER A 310 0.82 -16.35 7.74
CA SER A 310 0.75 -15.14 8.57
C SER A 310 0.28 -15.46 9.98
N LYS A 311 -0.69 -16.37 10.12
CA LYS A 311 -1.14 -16.87 11.42
C LYS A 311 -0.01 -17.60 12.16
N PHE A 312 0.71 -18.49 11.47
CA PHE A 312 1.86 -19.20 12.04
C PHE A 312 2.95 -18.22 12.50
N SER A 313 3.35 -17.29 11.63
CA SER A 313 4.31 -16.23 11.94
C SER A 313 3.87 -15.40 13.15
N PHE A 314 2.61 -14.99 13.19
CA PHE A 314 2.10 -14.18 14.29
C PHE A 314 2.28 -14.89 15.64
N TYR A 315 1.84 -16.14 15.75
CA TYR A 315 1.88 -16.88 17.01
C TYR A 315 3.27 -17.40 17.39
N LYS A 316 4.14 -17.68 16.42
CA LYS A 316 5.47 -18.28 16.68
C LYS A 316 6.61 -17.27 16.69
N PHE A 317 6.48 -16.16 15.97
CA PHE A 317 7.52 -15.15 15.80
C PHE A 317 7.11 -13.80 16.38
N GLU A 318 6.04 -13.18 15.89
CA GLU A 318 5.67 -11.81 16.31
C GLU A 318 5.31 -11.72 17.80
N MET A 319 4.54 -12.69 18.30
CA MET A 319 4.13 -12.75 19.71
C MET A 319 5.31 -12.86 20.68
N TYR A 320 6.43 -13.45 20.26
CA TYR A 320 7.65 -13.49 21.09
C TYR A 320 8.13 -12.07 21.40
N PHE A 321 8.30 -11.23 20.38
CA PHE A 321 8.76 -9.85 20.55
C PHE A 321 7.75 -9.00 21.32
N LEU A 322 6.46 -9.16 21.05
CA LEU A 322 5.41 -8.44 21.78
C LEU A 322 5.39 -8.77 23.28
N ASN A 323 5.69 -10.03 23.64
CA ASN A 323 5.71 -10.48 25.03
C ASN A 323 6.99 -10.07 25.80
N ILE A 324 8.08 -9.68 25.13
CA ILE A 324 9.29 -9.15 25.80
C ILE A 324 8.93 -7.94 26.66
N LYS A 325 7.99 -7.12 26.20
CA LYS A 325 7.51 -5.96 26.97
C LYS A 325 6.75 -6.38 28.23
N ASN A 326 5.89 -7.40 28.15
CA ASN A 326 5.06 -7.84 29.28
C ASN A 326 5.87 -8.48 30.42
N LYS A 327 7.17 -8.74 30.22
CA LYS A 327 8.10 -9.24 31.25
C LYS A 327 8.93 -8.14 31.92
N ARG A 328 8.87 -6.90 31.42
CA ARG A 328 9.65 -5.74 31.90
C ARG A 328 8.81 -4.67 32.61
N ASP A 329 7.49 -4.85 32.61
CA ASP A 329 6.54 -4.17 33.49
C ASP A 329 6.10 -5.19 34.56
#